data_AF-A0A944V478-F1
#
_entry.id   AF-A0A944V478-F1
#
_cell.length_a   1.000
_cell.length_b   1.000
_cell.length_c   1.000
_cell.angle_alpha   90.00
_cell.angle_beta   90.00
_cell.angle_gamma   90.00
#
_symmetry.space_group_name_H-M   'P 1'
#
loop_
_entity.id
_entity.type
_entity.pdbx_description
1 polymer ?
#
loop_
_entity_poly.entity_id
_entity_poly.type
_entity_poly.pdbx_seq_one_letter_code
_entity_poly.pdbx_strand_id
1 'polypeptide(L)'
;EQLESFTITEVEDSNAQVEFTMHAISPGVVLSLCKQIYEKAPKAYLVHIKGYEWELEFEKGLTEKAEENLKETLEFIQGKMAEIVKGSFKL
;
A
#
# COMPACT_ATOMS: atom_id res chain seq x y z
N GLU A 1 -1.35 -6.51 14.37
CA GLU A 1 -0.02 -7.15 14.38
C GLU A 1 1.03 -6.11 14.73
N GLN A 2 2.09 -6.49 15.45
CA GLN A 2 3.24 -5.61 15.65
C GLN A 2 4.03 -5.54 14.35
N LEU A 3 3.85 -4.44 13.61
CA LEU A 3 4.73 -4.10 12.48
C LEU A 3 6.13 -3.78 13.03
N GLU A 4 7.18 -4.40 12.48
CA GLU A 4 8.57 -4.04 12.78
C GLU A 4 8.97 -2.79 11.98
N SER A 5 8.81 -2.84 10.65
CA SER A 5 9.09 -1.74 9.69
C SER A 5 7.93 -1.58 8.68
N PHE A 6 7.71 -2.58 7.82
CA PHE A 6 6.55 -2.65 6.94
C PHE A 6 6.01 -4.09 6.78
N THR A 7 4.75 -4.23 6.35
CA THR A 7 4.18 -5.49 5.88
C THR A 7 3.46 -5.29 4.55
N ILE A 8 3.21 -6.39 3.84
CA ILE A 8 2.47 -6.41 2.59
C ILE A 8 1.29 -7.37 2.74
N THR A 9 0.11 -6.92 2.36
CA THR A 9 -1.10 -7.75 2.34
C THR A 9 -1.71 -7.73 0.95
N GLU A 10 -2.25 -8.86 0.51
CA GLU A 10 -3.06 -8.89 -0.71
C GLU A 10 -4.37 -8.09 -0.49
N VAL A 11 -4.77 -7.34 -1.52
CA VAL A 11 -6.02 -6.60 -1.50
C VAL A 11 -7.11 -7.50 -2.07
N GLU A 12 -8.10 -7.80 -1.24
CA GLU A 12 -9.29 -8.51 -1.68
C GLU A 12 -10.33 -7.55 -2.25
N ASP A 13 -11.14 -8.06 -3.17
CA ASP A 13 -12.30 -7.35 -3.69
C ASP A 13 -13.29 -7.08 -2.55
N SER A 14 -13.62 -5.80 -2.35
CA SER A 14 -14.57 -5.37 -1.34
C SER A 14 -15.89 -5.06 -2.03
N ASN A 15 -16.90 -5.90 -1.79
CA ASN A 15 -18.30 -5.63 -2.11
C ASN A 15 -18.91 -4.50 -1.24
N ALA A 16 -18.10 -3.77 -0.46
CA ALA A 16 -18.58 -2.66 0.36
C ALA A 16 -19.29 -1.62 -0.51
N GLN A 17 -20.38 -1.07 0.03
CA GLN A 17 -21.05 0.07 -0.58
C GLN A 17 -20.03 1.20 -0.74
N VAL A 18 -20.05 1.86 -1.91
CA VAL A 18 -19.20 3.02 -2.16
C VAL A 18 -19.69 4.15 -1.27
N GLU A 19 -19.17 4.22 -0.04
CA GLU A 19 -19.28 5.39 0.83
C GLU A 19 -18.49 6.51 0.16
N PHE A 20 -19.15 7.26 -0.72
CA PHE A 20 -18.56 8.40 -1.43
C PHE A 20 -18.32 9.56 -0.45
N THR A 21 -17.31 9.43 0.39
CA THR A 21 -16.59 10.59 0.91
C THR A 21 -15.30 10.71 0.12
N MET A 22 -14.99 11.90 -0.41
CA MET A 22 -13.79 12.13 -1.22
C MET A 22 -12.46 11.86 -0.47
N HIS A 23 -12.52 11.59 0.84
CA HIS A 23 -11.35 11.40 1.70
C HIS A 23 -11.01 9.94 1.98
N ALA A 24 -11.89 8.97 1.67
CA ALA A 24 -11.62 7.56 1.96
C ALA A 24 -12.40 6.59 1.07
N ILE A 25 -11.85 6.27 -0.10
CA ILE A 25 -12.21 5.05 -0.83
C ILE A 25 -11.20 3.96 -0.46
N SER A 26 -11.66 2.76 -0.09
CA SER A 26 -10.75 1.67 0.23
C SER A 26 -10.12 1.08 -1.04
N PRO A 27 -8.88 0.56 -0.98
CA PRO A 27 -8.26 -0.11 -2.13
C PRO A 27 -9.10 -1.27 -2.70
N GLY A 28 -9.82 -2.01 -1.85
CA GLY A 28 -10.69 -3.10 -2.28
C GLY A 28 -11.89 -2.63 -3.12
N VAL A 29 -12.44 -1.43 -2.83
CA VAL A 29 -13.50 -0.83 -3.66
C VAL A 29 -12.94 -0.43 -5.03
N VAL A 30 -11.71 0.09 -5.09
CA VAL A 30 -11.02 0.38 -6.36
C VAL A 30 -10.87 -0.89 -7.21
N LEU A 31 -10.49 -2.01 -6.59
CA LEU A 31 -10.39 -3.30 -7.26
C LEU A 31 -11.76 -3.78 -7.81
N SER A 32 -12.82 -3.63 -7.01
CA SER A 32 -14.19 -3.94 -7.42
C SER A 32 -14.63 -3.10 -8.64
N LEU A 33 -14.35 -1.81 -8.62
CA LEU A 33 -14.65 -0.91 -9.75
C LEU A 33 -13.86 -1.27 -11.01
N CYS A 34 -12.60 -1.67 -10.87
CA CYS A 34 -11.78 -2.14 -11.99
C CYS A 34 -12.44 -3.34 -12.68
N LYS A 35 -12.96 -4.28 -11.89
CA LYS A 35 -13.69 -5.45 -12.39
C LYS A 35 -15.01 -5.08 -13.06
N GLN A 36 -15.76 -4.14 -12.49
CA GLN A 36 -17.07 -3.74 -13.04
C GLN A 36 -16.95 -2.95 -14.35
N ILE A 37 -15.95 -2.07 -14.46
CA ILE A 37 -15.80 -1.16 -15.61
C ILE A 37 -15.00 -1.80 -16.74
N TYR A 38 -13.95 -2.55 -16.40
CA TYR A 38 -12.98 -3.07 -17.37
C TYR A 38 -12.99 -4.59 -17.50
N GLU A 39 -13.81 -5.30 -16.72
CA GLU A 39 -13.84 -6.77 -16.67
C GLU A 39 -12.45 -7.37 -16.35
N LYS A 40 -11.64 -6.66 -15.55
CA LYS A 40 -10.30 -7.08 -15.09
C LYS A 40 -10.23 -7.12 -13.56
N ALA A 41 -9.54 -8.12 -13.03
CA ALA A 41 -9.25 -8.25 -11.60
C ALA A 41 -7.74 -8.49 -11.43
N PRO A 42 -6.90 -7.44 -11.48
CA PRO A 42 -5.46 -7.59 -11.27
C PRO A 42 -5.17 -8.03 -9.83
N LYS A 43 -4.08 -8.78 -9.65
CA LYS A 43 -3.52 -8.98 -8.31
C LYS A 43 -3.04 -7.63 -7.77
N ALA A 44 -3.52 -7.26 -6.60
CA ALA A 44 -3.20 -5.99 -5.96
C ALA A 44 -2.70 -6.24 -4.53
N TYR A 45 -1.74 -5.44 -4.10
CA TYR A 45 -1.11 -5.56 -2.79
C TYR A 45 -1.06 -4.19 -2.12
N LEU A 46 -1.27 -4.15 -0.81
CA LEU A 46 -1.17 -2.96 0.01
C LEU A 46 0.08 -3.05 0.87
N VAL A 47 0.87 -1.98 0.89
CA VAL A 47 2.07 -1.87 1.72
C VAL A 47 1.73 -1.04 2.95
N HIS A 48 1.90 -1.63 4.12
CA HIS A 48 1.65 -0.99 5.40
C HIS A 48 2.99 -0.61 6.00
N ILE A 49 3.26 0.68 6.18
CA ILE A 49 4.50 1.19 6.79
C ILE A 49 4.17 1.70 8.19
N LYS A 50 4.98 1.34 9.19
CA LYS A 50 4.76 1.79 10.56
C LYS A 50 5.16 3.24 10.75
N GLY A 51 4.21 4.07 11.17
CA GLY A 51 4.43 5.41 11.72
C GLY A 51 4.68 5.38 13.23
N TYR A 52 5.24 6.47 13.77
CA TYR A 52 5.58 6.59 15.19
C TYR A 52 4.92 7.79 15.87
N GLU A 53 4.91 8.95 15.21
CA GLU A 53 4.33 10.19 15.72
C GLU A 53 3.30 10.72 14.72
N TRP A 54 2.24 11.35 15.23
CA TRP A 54 1.13 11.88 14.42
C TRP A 54 0.85 13.36 14.69
N GLU A 55 1.58 13.95 15.64
CA GLU A 55 1.54 15.35 15.97
C GLU A 55 2.11 16.20 14.81
N LEU A 56 1.34 17.19 14.35
CA LEU A 56 1.76 18.10 13.29
C LEU A 56 2.59 19.24 13.88
N GLU A 57 3.86 18.98 14.13
CA GLU A 57 4.84 20.05 14.28
C GLU A 57 5.20 20.55 12.87
N PHE A 58 4.66 21.72 12.49
CA PHE A 58 5.00 22.39 11.23
C PHE A 58 6.53 22.45 11.13
N GLU A 59 7.11 21.73 10.14
CA GLU A 59 8.55 21.54 9.83
C GLU A 59 9.16 20.17 10.19
N LYS A 60 8.56 19.34 11.06
CA LYS A 60 9.24 18.15 11.62
C LYS A 60 9.18 16.86 10.77
N GLY A 61 8.47 16.85 9.65
CA GLY A 61 8.52 15.75 8.69
C GLY A 61 8.22 14.36 9.29
N LEU A 62 8.87 13.31 8.76
CA LEU A 62 8.84 11.97 9.34
C LEU A 62 9.86 11.87 10.47
N THR A 63 9.59 11.04 11.49
CA THR A 63 10.62 10.69 12.47
C THR A 63 11.75 9.92 11.80
N GLU A 64 12.97 9.99 12.34
CA GLU A 64 14.13 9.25 11.80
C GLU A 64 13.80 7.78 11.54
N LYS A 65 13.08 7.14 12.47
CA LYS A 65 12.67 5.74 12.34
C LYS A 65 11.60 5.51 11.27
N ALA A 66 10.68 6.46 11.06
CA ALA A 66 9.72 6.38 9.96
C ALA A 66 10.41 6.58 8.60
N GLU A 67 11.44 7.43 8.53
CA GLU A 67 12.28 7.58 7.34
C GLU A 67 13.05 6.29 7.02
N GLU A 68 13.61 5.62 8.04
CA GLU A 68 14.25 4.31 7.90
C GLU A 68 13.26 3.27 7.36
N ASN A 69 12.06 3.17 7.94
CA ASN A 69 11.02 2.24 7.46
C ASN A 69 10.64 2.54 6.00
N LEU A 70 10.51 3.82 5.63
CA LEU A 70 10.21 4.22 4.27
C LEU A 70 11.32 3.80 3.31
N LYS A 71 12.58 4.03 3.69
CA LYS A 71 13.75 3.64 2.89
C LYS A 71 13.79 2.13 2.67
N GLU A 72 13.66 1.33 3.72
CA GLU A 72 13.63 -0.13 3.63
C GLU A 72 12.50 -0.62 2.72
N THR A 73 11.32 0.00 2.85
CA THR A 73 10.16 -0.32 2.01
C THR A 73 10.44 -0.02 0.52
N LEU A 74 11.03 1.14 0.22
CA LEU A 74 11.35 1.54 -1.15
C LEU A 74 12.39 0.61 -1.78
N GLU A 75 13.43 0.23 -1.04
CA GLU A 75 14.45 -0.72 -1.50
C GLU A 75 13.82 -2.08 -1.83
N PHE A 76 12.93 -2.57 -0.97
CA PHE A 76 12.17 -3.80 -1.22
C PHE A 76 11.32 -3.71 -2.50
N ILE A 77 10.52 -2.65 -2.63
CA ILE A 77 9.62 -2.48 -3.80
C ILE A 77 10.43 -2.36 -5.09
N GLN A 78 11.53 -1.61 -5.10
CA GLN A 78 12.41 -1.50 -6.26
C GLN A 78 12.97 -2.85 -6.69
N GLY A 79 13.41 -3.68 -5.72
CA GLY A 79 13.85 -5.05 -5.99
C GLY A 79 12.73 -5.88 -6.64
N LYS A 80 11.52 -5.81 -6.09
CA LYS A 80 10.34 -6.51 -6.64
C LYS A 80 9.93 -6.04 -8.02
N MET A 81 9.96 -4.73 -8.29
CA MET A 81 9.68 -4.22 -9.63
C MET A 81 10.70 -4.73 -10.65
N ALA A 82 11.98 -4.81 -10.27
CA ALA A 82 13.01 -5.37 -11.14
C ALA A 82 12.77 -6.87 -11.45
N GLU A 83 12.26 -7.65 -10.49
CA GLU A 83 11.83 -9.03 -10.72
C GLU A 83 10.63 -9.13 -11.67
N ILE A 84 9.64 -8.22 -11.55
CA ILE A 84 8.47 -8.16 -12.44
C ILE A 84 8.90 -7.91 -13.89
N VAL A 85 9.77 -6.93 -14.12
CA VAL A 85 10.29 -6.62 -15.47
C VAL A 85 11.04 -7.80 -16.08
N LYS A 86 11.71 -8.62 -15.24
CA LYS A 86 12.43 -9.83 -15.67
C LYS A 86 11.55 -11.08 -15.79
N GLY A 87 10.27 -11.00 -15.44
CA GLY A 87 9.33 -12.13 -15.46
C GLY A 87 9.55 -13.17 -14.34
N SER A 88 10.27 -12.81 -13.27
CA SER A 88 10.65 -13.73 -12.18
C SER A 88 10.00 -13.41 -10.83
N PHE A 89 8.98 -12.56 -10.82
CA PHE A 89 8.36 -12.03 -9.61
C PHE A 89 7.74 -13.11 -8.72
N LYS A 90 8.08 -13.05 -7.42
CA LYS A 90 7.42 -13.80 -6.34
C LYS A 90 7.30 -12.91 -5.10
N LEU A 91 6.15 -12.97 -4.45
CA LEU A 91 5.92 -12.41 -3.10
C LEU A 91 6.19 -13.47 -2.05
#